data_AF-A0A2V1ATS4-F1
#
_entry.id   AF-A0A2V1ATS4-F1
#
_cell.length_a   1.000
_cell.length_b   1.000
_cell.length_c   1.000
_cell.angle_alpha   90.00
_cell.angle_beta   90.00
_cell.angle_gamma   90.00
#
_symmetry.space_group_name_H-M   'P 1'
#
loop_
_entity.id
_entity.type
_entity.pdbx_description
1 polymer ?
#
loop_
_entity_poly.entity_id
_entity_poly.type
_entity_poly.pdbx_seq_one_letter_code
_entity_poly.pdbx_strand_id
1 'polypeptide(L)'
;MARPSATIPPKTLACGGELAHINESGSPSHTGRISNLSKEGKGRSVVEDFSRRFERDFLNLLRINHGTKKINANKFYQEYILNDKNHVHMNATRWNTLTSFVKYLGRVGKIRVEARDEAADEFDLMINLVDPQMLQTKQTREKDLASDENRSNAFIQMQITKGKELHSNSTQTSVAPAPQPPTNKPVNLTLKGLSTKKKVTTTAFGEDDDEDEDDE
;
A
#
# COMPACT_ATOMS: atom_id res chain seq x y z
N MET A 1 -9.12 41.01 78.09
CA MET A 1 -9.81 40.32 76.99
C MET A 1 -9.03 39.06 76.64
N ALA A 2 -9.59 37.88 76.92
CA ALA A 2 -9.30 36.62 76.23
C ALA A 2 -10.29 35.57 76.78
N ARG A 3 -11.15 35.05 75.91
CA ARG A 3 -12.11 33.97 76.25
C ARG A 3 -11.38 32.62 76.10
N PRO A 4 -11.49 31.67 77.04
CA PRO A 4 -11.03 30.31 76.79
C PRO A 4 -12.01 29.59 75.85
N SER A 5 -11.46 29.06 74.76
CA SER A 5 -12.19 28.32 73.72
C SER A 5 -12.51 26.91 74.22
N ALA A 6 -13.80 26.55 74.25
CA ALA A 6 -14.26 25.21 74.63
C ALA A 6 -14.12 24.26 73.43
N THR A 7 -13.18 23.33 73.51
CA THR A 7 -13.03 22.21 72.57
C THR A 7 -14.11 21.16 72.85
N ILE A 8 -14.98 20.94 71.88
CA ILE A 8 -16.01 19.89 71.90
C ILE A 8 -15.36 18.55 71.54
N PRO A 9 -15.54 17.46 72.31
CA PRO A 9 -14.99 16.16 71.94
C PRO A 9 -15.82 15.51 70.80
N PRO A 10 -15.18 14.87 69.81
CA PRO A 10 -15.89 14.15 68.76
C PRO A 10 -16.58 12.90 69.32
N LYS A 11 -17.83 12.68 68.88
CA LYS A 11 -18.59 11.45 69.14
C LYS A 11 -17.83 10.25 68.58
N THR A 12 -17.35 9.39 69.46
CA THR A 12 -16.85 8.05 69.13
C THR A 12 -18.04 7.13 68.89
N LEU A 13 -18.26 6.73 67.63
CA LEU A 13 -19.03 5.52 67.33
C LEU A 13 -18.03 4.46 66.88
N ALA A 14 -17.90 3.43 67.71
CA ALA A 14 -17.01 2.32 67.51
C ALA A 14 -17.45 1.47 66.30
N CYS A 15 -16.58 1.39 65.30
CA CYS A 15 -16.42 0.19 64.48
C CYS A 15 -14.97 0.20 63.96
N GLY A 16 -14.23 -0.89 64.20
CA GLY A 16 -12.79 -0.99 63.98
C GLY A 16 -12.38 -0.59 62.56
N GLY A 17 -11.53 0.43 62.46
CA GLY A 17 -11.06 1.01 61.21
C GLY A 17 -9.65 0.56 60.88
N GLU A 18 -9.54 -0.37 59.94
CA GLU A 18 -8.44 -0.33 58.96
C GLU A 18 -9.02 0.43 57.76
N LEU A 19 -8.48 1.62 57.46
CA LEU A 19 -8.93 2.45 56.35
C LEU A 19 -8.51 1.79 55.03
N ALA A 20 -9.25 0.76 54.62
CA ALA A 20 -9.16 0.21 53.28
C ALA A 20 -9.67 1.27 52.30
N HIS A 21 -8.79 1.80 51.46
CA HIS A 21 -9.17 2.53 50.27
C HIS A 21 -10.15 1.67 49.47
N ILE A 22 -11.43 2.06 49.44
CA ILE A 22 -12.45 1.45 48.60
C ILE A 22 -12.10 1.73 47.14
N ASN A 23 -11.42 0.78 46.50
CA ASN A 23 -11.24 0.77 45.07
C ASN A 23 -12.60 0.47 44.42
N GLU A 24 -13.29 1.52 43.98
CA GLU A 24 -14.64 1.46 43.37
C GLU A 24 -14.68 0.57 42.11
N SER A 25 -13.55 0.43 41.42
CA SER A 25 -13.40 -0.46 40.25
C SER A 25 -13.47 -1.96 40.59
N GLY A 26 -13.30 -2.32 41.87
CA GLY A 26 -13.38 -3.69 42.38
C GLY A 26 -14.73 -4.05 42.98
N SER A 27 -15.76 -3.20 42.85
CA SER A 27 -17.06 -3.45 43.47
C SER A 27 -17.62 -4.81 43.02
N PRO A 28 -18.03 -5.72 43.94
CA PRO A 28 -18.46 -7.08 43.61
C PRO A 28 -19.59 -7.13 42.56
N SER A 29 -20.39 -6.07 42.47
CA SER A 29 -21.43 -5.94 41.43
C SER A 29 -20.86 -5.71 40.01
N HIS A 30 -19.77 -4.95 39.88
CA HIS A 30 -19.09 -4.70 38.61
C HIS A 30 -18.34 -5.96 38.15
N THR A 31 -17.60 -6.58 39.06
CA THR A 31 -16.92 -7.86 38.82
C THR A 31 -17.92 -8.99 38.52
N GLY A 32 -19.07 -8.99 39.20
CA GLY A 32 -20.19 -9.91 38.95
C GLY A 32 -20.77 -9.77 37.53
N ARG A 33 -21.00 -8.54 37.04
CA ARG A 33 -21.46 -8.32 35.66
C ARG A 33 -20.45 -8.79 34.62
N ILE A 34 -19.17 -8.50 34.81
CA ILE A 34 -18.11 -8.91 33.86
C ILE A 34 -17.96 -10.44 33.82
N SER A 35 -17.96 -11.09 35.00
CA SER A 35 -17.89 -12.55 35.10
C SER A 35 -19.11 -13.25 34.50
N ASN A 36 -20.32 -12.68 34.65
CA ASN A 36 -21.54 -13.21 34.04
C ASN A 36 -21.51 -13.12 32.50
N LEU A 37 -21.04 -12.00 31.94
CA LEU A 37 -20.87 -11.85 30.48
C LEU A 37 -19.84 -12.84 29.90
N SER A 38 -18.82 -13.18 30.69
CA SER A 38 -17.82 -14.20 30.33
C SER A 38 -18.38 -15.61 30.40
N LYS A 39 -19.20 -15.92 31.43
CA LYS A 39 -19.84 -17.23 31.65
C LYS A 39 -20.85 -17.60 30.56
N GLU A 40 -21.55 -16.62 29.99
CA GLU A 40 -22.54 -16.83 28.92
C GLU A 40 -21.92 -17.03 27.53
N GLY A 41 -20.59 -17.02 27.38
CA GLY A 41 -19.91 -17.13 26.08
C GLY A 41 -20.06 -15.91 25.15
N LYS A 42 -20.93 -14.96 25.49
CA LYS A 42 -21.17 -13.70 24.77
C LYS A 42 -19.94 -12.79 24.74
N GLY A 43 -19.10 -12.84 25.78
CA GLY A 43 -17.86 -12.06 25.81
C GLY A 43 -16.93 -12.33 24.61
N ARG A 44 -16.90 -13.57 24.10
CA ARG A 44 -16.08 -13.92 22.93
C ARG A 44 -16.65 -13.35 21.63
N SER A 45 -17.98 -13.32 21.48
CA SER A 45 -18.64 -12.72 20.32
C SER A 45 -18.41 -11.22 20.25
N VAL A 46 -18.52 -10.54 21.40
CA VAL A 46 -18.32 -9.09 21.49
C VAL A 46 -16.90 -8.68 21.09
N VAL A 47 -15.88 -9.41 21.57
CA VAL A 47 -14.48 -9.16 21.17
C VAL A 47 -14.27 -9.41 19.67
N GLU A 48 -14.94 -10.41 19.10
CA GLU A 48 -14.88 -10.69 17.67
C GLU A 48 -15.48 -9.55 16.84
N ASP A 49 -16.62 -9.00 17.26
CA ASP A 49 -17.27 -7.87 16.60
C ASP A 49 -16.41 -6.60 16.69
N PHE A 50 -15.82 -6.31 17.85
CA PHE A 50 -14.86 -5.21 18.00
C PHE A 50 -13.62 -5.41 17.13
N SER A 51 -13.10 -6.63 17.06
CA SER A 51 -11.94 -6.95 16.22
C SER A 51 -12.24 -6.75 14.73
N ARG A 52 -13.43 -7.14 14.26
CA ARG A 52 -13.88 -6.92 12.87
C ARG A 52 -14.04 -5.43 12.56
N ARG A 53 -14.62 -4.68 13.49
CA ARG A 53 -14.81 -3.23 13.33
C ARG A 53 -13.48 -2.50 13.29
N PHE A 54 -12.57 -2.81 14.22
CA PHE A 54 -11.20 -2.30 14.24
C PHE A 54 -10.47 -2.58 12.93
N GLU A 55 -10.50 -3.83 12.46
CA GLU A 55 -9.83 -4.23 11.22
C GLU A 55 -10.35 -3.45 10.00
N ARG A 56 -11.68 -3.33 9.88
CA ARG A 56 -12.31 -2.58 8.79
C ARG A 56 -11.93 -1.11 8.82
N ASP A 57 -12.05 -0.48 9.98
CA ASP A 57 -11.84 0.96 10.13
C ASP A 57 -10.34 1.30 9.93
N PHE A 58 -9.42 0.46 10.43
CA PHE A 58 -7.98 0.56 10.19
C PHE A 58 -7.62 0.47 8.69
N LEU A 59 -8.17 -0.51 7.98
CA LEU A 59 -7.93 -0.68 6.55
C LEU A 59 -8.55 0.45 5.71
N ASN A 60 -9.71 0.93 6.11
CA ASN A 60 -10.35 2.07 5.45
C ASN A 60 -9.50 3.34 5.57
N LEU A 61 -8.98 3.61 6.76
CA LEU A 61 -8.10 4.76 6.98
C LEU A 61 -6.79 4.61 6.20
N LEU A 62 -6.22 3.40 6.16
CA LEU A 62 -5.00 3.12 5.40
C LEU A 62 -5.22 3.37 3.90
N ARG A 63 -6.39 2.96 3.40
CA ARG A 63 -6.79 3.16 2.00
C ARG A 63 -6.97 4.65 1.65
N ILE A 64 -7.59 5.43 2.53
CA ILE A 64 -7.88 6.86 2.28
C ILE A 64 -6.59 7.69 2.35
N ASN A 65 -5.76 7.50 3.38
CA ASN A 65 -4.61 8.37 3.63
C ASN A 65 -3.33 7.98 2.89
N HIS A 66 -3.02 6.68 2.81
CA HIS A 66 -1.73 6.21 2.28
C HIS A 66 -1.86 5.39 1.00
N GLY A 67 -2.96 4.63 0.88
CA GLY A 67 -3.19 3.71 -0.23
C GLY A 67 -2.02 2.75 -0.40
N THR A 68 -1.28 2.90 -1.48
CA THR A 68 -0.18 2.01 -1.88
C THR A 68 1.19 2.48 -1.37
N LYS A 69 1.27 3.63 -0.70
CA LYS A 69 2.50 4.17 -0.12
C LYS A 69 2.91 3.36 1.11
N LYS A 70 4.21 3.13 1.27
CA LYS A 70 4.78 2.50 2.47
C LYS A 70 4.83 3.50 3.63
N ILE A 71 4.31 3.11 4.78
CA ILE A 71 4.37 3.87 6.03
C ILE A 71 4.75 2.96 7.21
N ASN A 72 5.46 3.51 8.19
CA ASN A 72 5.73 2.82 9.46
C ASN A 72 4.41 2.54 10.21
N ALA A 73 4.20 1.28 10.61
CA ALA A 73 3.02 0.84 11.33
C ALA A 73 2.76 1.62 12.61
N ASN A 74 3.80 1.91 13.41
CA ASN A 74 3.66 2.65 14.67
C ASN A 74 3.17 4.08 14.42
N LYS A 75 3.74 4.74 13.41
CA LYS A 75 3.33 6.08 13.00
C LYS A 75 1.89 6.09 12.51
N PHE A 76 1.52 5.12 11.68
CA PHE A 76 0.15 4.98 11.18
C PHE A 76 -0.86 4.69 12.30
N TYR A 77 -0.49 3.89 13.29
CA TYR A 77 -1.38 3.62 14.44
C TYR A 77 -1.64 4.88 15.27
N GLN A 78 -0.65 5.76 15.44
CA GLN A 78 -0.87 7.06 16.08
C GLN A 78 -1.83 7.94 15.26
N GLU A 79 -1.65 7.98 13.93
CA GLU A 79 -2.58 8.68 13.03
C GLU A 79 -4.01 8.13 13.14
N TYR A 80 -4.17 6.80 13.24
CA TYR A 80 -5.45 6.15 13.46
C TYR A 80 -6.11 6.60 14.77
N ILE A 81 -5.35 6.67 15.86
CA ILE A 81 -5.90 7.11 17.14
C ILE A 81 -6.34 8.57 17.11
N LEU A 82 -5.58 9.40 16.39
CA LEU A 82 -5.81 10.85 16.34
C LEU A 82 -6.99 11.25 15.44
N ASN A 83 -7.31 10.44 14.41
CA ASN A 83 -8.32 10.81 13.43
C ASN A 83 -9.74 10.89 14.01
N ASP A 84 -10.13 9.94 14.85
CA ASP A 84 -11.50 9.84 15.38
C ASP A 84 -11.49 9.53 16.87
N LYS A 85 -12.19 10.29 17.72
CA LYS A 85 -12.25 9.98 19.17
C LYS A 85 -13.04 8.71 19.50
N ASN A 86 -13.89 8.26 18.58
CA ASN A 86 -14.80 7.13 18.76
C ASN A 86 -14.33 5.86 18.03
N HIS A 87 -13.06 5.80 17.60
CA HIS A 87 -12.52 4.58 17.01
C HIS A 87 -12.42 3.47 18.06
N VAL A 88 -12.54 2.22 17.61
CA VAL A 88 -12.27 1.07 18.48
C VAL A 88 -10.77 1.04 18.75
N HIS A 89 -10.36 1.13 20.02
CA HIS A 89 -8.96 1.00 20.39
C HIS A 89 -8.53 -0.48 20.40
N MET A 90 -7.24 -0.75 20.12
CA MET A 90 -6.69 -2.10 20.04
C MET A 90 -6.94 -2.94 21.31
N ASN A 91 -6.99 -2.29 22.49
CA ASN A 91 -7.29 -2.93 23.79
C ASN A 91 -8.65 -3.67 23.82
N ALA A 92 -9.60 -3.30 22.96
CA ALA A 92 -10.90 -3.95 22.88
C ALA A 92 -10.93 -5.14 21.90
N THR A 93 -9.80 -5.47 21.28
CA THR A 93 -9.69 -6.48 20.24
C THR A 93 -8.95 -7.72 20.72
N ARG A 94 -8.89 -8.75 19.88
CA ARG A 94 -8.11 -9.97 20.12
C ARG A 94 -6.58 -9.77 20.02
N TRP A 95 -6.11 -8.62 19.54
CA TRP A 95 -4.69 -8.36 19.31
C TRP A 95 -4.10 -7.53 20.44
N ASN A 96 -3.14 -8.10 21.16
CA ASN A 96 -2.53 -7.45 22.32
C ASN A 96 -1.47 -6.42 21.92
N THR A 97 -0.87 -6.57 20.73
CA THR A 97 0.19 -5.68 20.22
C THR A 97 -0.03 -5.34 18.75
N LEU A 98 0.39 -4.13 18.35
CA LEU A 98 0.27 -3.69 16.96
C LEU A 98 1.02 -4.62 16.01
N THR A 99 2.23 -5.05 16.39
CA THR A 99 3.03 -6.02 15.64
C THR A 99 2.26 -7.32 15.37
N SER A 100 1.54 -7.85 16.39
CA SER A 100 0.73 -9.06 16.21
C SER A 100 -0.42 -8.87 15.21
N PHE A 101 -1.05 -7.69 15.23
CA PHE A 101 -2.12 -7.32 14.31
C PHE A 101 -1.61 -7.16 12.87
N VAL A 102 -0.50 -6.43 12.69
CA VAL A 102 0.14 -6.22 11.38
C VAL A 102 0.59 -7.55 10.77
N LYS A 103 1.23 -8.43 11.55
CA LYS A 103 1.59 -9.79 11.11
C LYS A 103 0.36 -10.61 10.71
N TYR A 104 -0.74 -10.49 11.44
CA TYR A 104 -2.01 -11.12 11.06
C TYR A 104 -2.52 -10.61 9.70
N LEU A 105 -2.56 -9.28 9.49
CA LEU A 105 -3.02 -8.71 8.23
C LEU A 105 -2.12 -9.12 7.03
N GLY A 106 -0.82 -9.26 7.27
CA GLY A 106 0.13 -9.82 6.30
C GLY A 106 -0.18 -11.27 5.92
N ARG A 107 -0.51 -12.12 6.91
CA ARG A 107 -0.93 -13.52 6.67
C ARG A 107 -2.24 -13.63 5.92
N VAL A 108 -3.19 -12.74 6.19
CA VAL A 108 -4.48 -12.68 5.46
C VAL A 108 -4.30 -12.11 4.05
N GLY A 109 -3.19 -11.41 3.78
CA GLY A 109 -2.89 -10.81 2.47
C GLY A 109 -3.56 -9.48 2.19
N LYS A 110 -4.05 -8.79 3.23
CA LYS A 110 -4.71 -7.47 3.09
C LYS A 110 -3.70 -6.32 3.01
N ILE A 111 -2.56 -6.49 3.67
CA ILE A 111 -1.45 -5.53 3.65
C ILE A 111 -0.16 -6.28 3.33
N ARG A 112 0.79 -5.58 2.71
CA ARG A 112 2.16 -6.04 2.57
C ARG A 112 2.95 -5.48 3.74
N VAL A 113 3.74 -6.35 4.37
CA VAL A 113 4.55 -6.02 5.54
C VAL A 113 6.01 -6.23 5.17
N GLU A 114 6.83 -5.21 5.38
CA GLU A 114 8.27 -5.26 5.15
C GLU A 114 8.98 -4.79 6.41
N ALA A 115 9.99 -5.55 6.87
CA ALA A 115 10.88 -5.10 7.92
C ALA A 115 11.92 -4.14 7.31
N ARG A 116 12.26 -3.07 8.03
CA ARG A 116 13.17 -2.03 7.51
C ARG A 116 14.63 -2.51 7.46
N ASP A 117 15.10 -3.17 8.51
CA ASP A 117 16.43 -3.77 8.60
C ASP A 117 16.38 -5.02 9.49
N GLU A 118 17.09 -6.08 9.14
CA GLU A 118 17.10 -7.36 9.87
C GLU A 118 17.71 -7.23 11.29
N ALA A 119 18.46 -6.16 11.52
CA ALA A 119 19.03 -5.78 12.81
C ALA A 119 18.22 -4.70 13.57
N ALA A 120 17.16 -4.15 12.97
CA ALA A 120 16.31 -3.17 13.62
C ALA A 120 15.17 -3.86 14.38
N ASP A 121 14.74 -3.20 15.45
CA ASP A 121 13.72 -3.67 16.39
C ASP A 121 12.52 -4.35 15.69
N GLU A 122 12.03 -5.47 16.25
CA GLU A 122 10.87 -6.24 15.73
C GLU A 122 9.58 -5.40 15.58
N PHE A 123 9.60 -4.18 16.10
CA PHE A 123 8.52 -3.21 16.09
C PHE A 123 8.55 -2.24 14.89
N ASP A 124 9.65 -2.15 14.13
CA ASP A 124 9.77 -1.25 12.97
C ASP A 124 9.30 -1.91 11.67
N LEU A 125 7.98 -2.03 11.53
CA LEU A 125 7.33 -2.62 10.36
C LEU A 125 6.81 -1.54 9.40
N MET A 126 7.16 -1.66 8.13
CA MET A 126 6.59 -0.87 7.05
C MET A 126 5.38 -1.59 6.46
N ILE A 127 4.26 -0.88 6.34
CA ILE A 127 3.00 -1.39 5.81
C ILE A 127 2.55 -0.61 4.59
N ASN A 128 1.89 -1.30 3.65
CA ASN A 128 1.17 -0.69 2.54
C ASN A 128 -0.03 -1.55 2.15
N LEU A 129 -1.11 -0.91 1.65
CA LEU A 129 -2.32 -1.62 1.26
C LEU A 129 -2.06 -2.49 0.03
N VAL A 130 -2.61 -3.70 0.04
CA VAL A 130 -2.65 -4.58 -1.14
C VAL A 130 -4.02 -4.44 -1.78
N ASP A 131 -4.07 -3.73 -2.92
CA ASP A 131 -5.29 -3.63 -3.71
C ASP A 131 -5.36 -4.81 -4.70
N PRO A 132 -6.34 -5.73 -4.57
CA PRO A 132 -6.48 -6.86 -5.48
C PRO A 132 -6.73 -6.42 -6.93
N GLN A 133 -7.41 -5.28 -7.14
CA GLN A 133 -7.63 -4.75 -8.50
C GLN A 133 -6.30 -4.32 -9.13
N MET A 134 -5.43 -3.70 -8.34
CA MET A 134 -4.12 -3.25 -8.83
C MET A 134 -3.19 -4.43 -9.12
N LEU A 135 -3.25 -5.50 -8.33
CA LEU A 135 -2.50 -6.73 -8.61
C LEU A 135 -2.95 -7.39 -9.91
N GLN A 136 -4.26 -7.50 -10.16
CA GLN A 136 -4.76 -8.06 -11.42
C GLN A 136 -4.36 -7.19 -12.61
N THR A 137 -4.49 -5.87 -12.49
CA THR A 137 -4.11 -4.94 -13.56
C THR A 137 -2.62 -5.04 -13.89
N LYS A 138 -1.76 -5.16 -12.88
CA LYS A 138 -0.32 -5.38 -13.07
C LYS A 138 -0.04 -6.71 -13.77
N GLN A 139 -0.65 -7.79 -13.32
CA GLN A 139 -0.47 -9.11 -13.94
C GLN A 139 -0.97 -9.15 -15.38
N THR A 140 -2.09 -8.50 -15.69
CA THR A 140 -2.60 -8.42 -17.06
C THR A 140 -1.63 -7.64 -17.94
N ARG A 141 -1.17 -6.46 -17.50
CA ARG A 141 -0.16 -5.68 -18.24
C ARG A 141 1.13 -6.46 -18.48
N GLU A 142 1.64 -7.15 -17.46
CA GLU A 142 2.86 -7.96 -17.59
C GLU A 142 2.67 -9.10 -18.60
N LYS A 143 1.50 -9.75 -18.61
CA LYS A 143 1.16 -10.78 -19.60
C LYS A 143 1.06 -10.23 -21.02
N ASP A 144 0.42 -9.07 -21.18
CA ASP A 144 0.26 -8.42 -22.48
C ASP A 144 1.62 -8.00 -23.05
N LEU A 145 2.49 -7.41 -22.22
CA LEU A 145 3.85 -7.05 -22.58
C LEU A 145 4.68 -8.28 -22.95
N ALA A 146 4.64 -9.34 -22.12
CA ALA A 146 5.35 -10.59 -22.42
C ALA A 146 4.83 -11.25 -23.71
N SER A 147 3.53 -11.14 -24.00
CA SER A 147 2.95 -11.61 -25.25
C SER A 147 3.44 -10.82 -26.46
N ASP A 148 3.59 -9.51 -26.33
CA ASP A 148 4.10 -8.64 -27.40
C ASP A 148 5.61 -8.84 -27.65
N GLU A 149 6.39 -9.00 -26.57
CA GLU A 149 7.82 -9.37 -26.63
C GLU A 149 8.02 -10.72 -27.31
N ASN A 150 7.18 -11.72 -27.03
CA ASN A 150 7.25 -13.01 -27.70
C ASN A 150 6.96 -12.89 -29.20
N ARG A 151 5.96 -12.07 -29.57
CA ARG A 151 5.59 -11.86 -30.98
C ARG A 151 6.70 -11.13 -31.76
N SER A 152 7.28 -10.10 -31.16
CA SER A 152 8.39 -9.34 -31.76
C SER A 152 9.65 -10.19 -31.88
N ASN A 153 10.01 -10.97 -30.86
CA ASN A 153 11.15 -11.89 -30.91
C ASN A 153 10.97 -12.96 -32.00
N ALA A 154 9.78 -13.54 -32.14
CA ALA A 154 9.49 -14.52 -33.19
C ALA A 154 9.69 -13.92 -34.60
N PHE A 155 9.25 -12.68 -34.81
CA PHE A 155 9.43 -11.98 -36.09
C PHE A 155 10.91 -11.71 -36.40
N ILE A 156 11.68 -11.25 -35.41
CA ILE A 156 13.12 -11.00 -35.56
C ILE A 156 13.86 -12.31 -35.89
N GLN A 157 13.54 -13.41 -35.19
CA GLN A 157 14.14 -14.72 -35.45
C GLN A 157 13.85 -15.22 -36.87
N MET A 158 12.65 -14.99 -37.38
CA MET A 158 12.28 -15.32 -38.76
C MET A 158 13.14 -14.52 -39.76
N GLN A 159 13.33 -13.21 -39.56
CA GLN A 159 14.17 -12.38 -40.43
C GLN A 159 15.64 -12.81 -40.41
N ILE A 160 16.18 -13.12 -39.23
CA ILE A 160 17.57 -13.62 -39.08
C ILE A 160 17.74 -14.94 -39.83
N THR A 161 16.79 -15.86 -39.70
CA THR A 161 16.85 -17.18 -40.35
C THR A 161 16.84 -17.03 -41.87
N LYS A 162 15.89 -16.27 -42.41
CA LYS A 162 15.82 -15.98 -43.85
C LYS A 162 17.07 -15.27 -44.37
N GLY A 163 17.60 -14.33 -43.60
CA GLY A 163 18.86 -13.63 -43.94
C GLY A 163 20.05 -14.58 -44.00
N LYS A 164 20.16 -15.53 -43.06
CA LYS A 164 21.20 -16.58 -43.04
C LYS A 164 21.09 -17.51 -44.25
N GLU A 165 19.88 -17.95 -44.59
CA GLU A 165 19.63 -18.83 -45.75
C GLU A 165 20.01 -18.16 -47.09
N LEU A 166 19.65 -16.89 -47.26
CA LEU A 166 20.02 -16.11 -48.44
C LEU A 166 21.54 -15.90 -48.51
N HIS A 167 22.21 -15.63 -47.38
CA HIS A 167 23.67 -15.52 -47.33
C HIS A 167 24.37 -16.84 -47.66
N SER A 168 23.89 -17.97 -47.13
CA SER A 168 24.45 -19.29 -47.43
C SER A 168 24.29 -19.66 -48.91
N ASN A 169 23.13 -19.36 -49.51
CA ASN A 169 22.92 -19.61 -50.95
C ASN A 169 23.77 -18.69 -51.83
N SER A 170 24.01 -17.44 -51.41
CA SER A 170 24.86 -16.51 -52.16
C SER A 170 26.35 -16.90 -52.16
N THR A 171 26.78 -17.79 -51.26
CA THR A 171 28.18 -18.24 -51.16
C THR A 171 28.48 -19.44 -52.09
N GLN A 172 27.47 -20.06 -52.72
CA GLN A 172 27.65 -21.24 -53.59
C GLN A 172 27.60 -20.94 -55.11
N THR A 173 27.32 -19.70 -55.54
CA THR A 173 27.47 -19.29 -56.95
C THR A 173 28.80 -18.56 -57.13
N SER A 174 29.75 -19.21 -57.79
CA SER A 174 31.10 -18.77 -58.17
C SER A 174 31.30 -17.26 -58.43
N VAL A 175 32.35 -16.63 -57.85
CA VAL A 175 33.58 -16.12 -58.53
C VAL A 175 34.57 -15.48 -57.53
N ALA A 176 35.85 -15.48 -57.91
CA ALA A 176 37.06 -14.95 -57.26
C ALA A 176 36.91 -13.68 -56.39
N PRO A 177 37.77 -13.50 -55.37
CA PRO A 177 37.70 -12.35 -54.47
C PRO A 177 38.03 -11.06 -55.22
N ALA A 178 37.03 -10.20 -55.43
CA ALA A 178 37.24 -8.85 -55.91
C ALA A 178 37.93 -8.02 -54.80
N PRO A 179 38.99 -7.25 -55.11
CA PRO A 179 39.70 -6.46 -54.12
C PRO A 179 38.82 -5.34 -53.58
N GLN A 180 38.74 -5.24 -52.25
CA GLN A 180 38.10 -4.13 -51.57
C GLN A 180 38.84 -2.83 -51.93
N PRO A 181 38.17 -1.77 -52.41
CA PRO A 181 38.82 -0.46 -52.52
C PRO A 181 39.01 0.08 -51.09
N PRO A 182 40.24 0.49 -50.71
CA PRO A 182 40.39 1.29 -49.51
C PRO A 182 39.84 2.68 -49.82
N THR A 183 39.01 3.23 -48.94
CA THR A 183 39.24 4.57 -48.36
C THR A 183 38.05 5.04 -47.52
N ASN A 184 38.36 5.30 -46.25
CA ASN A 184 37.63 6.24 -45.40
C ASN A 184 37.65 7.63 -46.03
N LYS A 185 36.58 7.99 -46.74
CA LYS A 185 36.20 9.38 -47.01
C LYS A 185 34.73 9.56 -46.65
N PRO A 186 34.33 10.69 -46.04
CA PRO A 186 32.93 10.92 -45.74
C PRO A 186 32.11 10.89 -47.03
N VAL A 187 31.09 10.04 -47.05
CA VAL A 187 30.18 9.88 -48.18
C VAL A 187 29.27 11.12 -48.21
N ASN A 188 29.41 11.97 -49.22
CA ASN A 188 28.49 13.09 -49.42
C ASN A 188 27.20 12.57 -50.09
N LEU A 189 26.12 12.46 -49.33
CA LEU A 189 24.79 12.19 -49.86
C LEU A 189 24.15 13.49 -50.36
N THR A 190 24.20 13.72 -51.67
CA THR A 190 23.36 14.76 -52.31
C THR A 190 21.98 14.17 -52.60
N LEU A 191 21.02 14.40 -51.71
CA LEU A 191 19.59 14.15 -51.96
C LEU A 191 19.05 15.23 -52.91
N LYS A 192 19.14 14.98 -54.22
CA LYS A 192 18.53 15.85 -55.23
C LYS A 192 17.11 15.37 -55.52
N GLY A 193 16.14 16.13 -55.03
CA GLY A 193 14.76 16.09 -55.52
C GLY A 193 13.74 15.56 -54.51
N LEU A 194 13.37 16.38 -53.53
CA LEU A 194 12.04 16.31 -52.93
C LEU A 194 11.41 17.70 -53.03
N SER A 195 10.77 17.95 -54.17
CA SER A 195 9.89 19.09 -54.35
C SER A 195 8.70 18.94 -53.41
N THR A 196 8.56 19.93 -52.54
CA THR A 196 7.43 20.13 -51.65
C THR A 196 6.15 20.31 -52.47
N LYS A 197 5.34 19.24 -52.58
CA LYS A 197 3.90 19.40 -52.73
C LYS A 197 3.25 19.06 -51.40
N LYS A 198 2.91 20.12 -50.68
CA LYS A 198 2.06 20.10 -49.48
C LYS A 198 0.73 19.42 -49.88
N LYS A 199 0.55 18.16 -49.49
CA LYS A 199 -0.75 17.48 -49.53
C LYS A 199 -1.24 17.39 -48.09
N VAL A 200 -2.26 18.17 -47.80
CA VAL A 200 -3.00 18.18 -46.53
C VAL A 200 -3.36 16.73 -46.19
N THR A 201 -2.88 16.26 -45.05
CA THR A 201 -3.30 15.01 -44.42
C THR A 201 -3.84 15.41 -43.06
N THR A 202 -5.14 15.20 -42.89
CA THR A 202 -5.87 15.30 -41.63
C THR A 202 -5.18 14.46 -40.55
N THR A 203 -4.74 15.10 -39.48
CA THR A 203 -4.17 14.46 -38.30
C THR A 203 -5.25 13.69 -37.55
N ALA A 204 -4.95 12.43 -37.19
CA ALA A 204 -5.79 11.55 -36.37
C ALA A 204 -5.60 11.77 -34.86
N PHE A 205 -5.09 12.94 -34.47
CA PHE A 205 -5.03 13.43 -33.10
C PHE A 205 -5.49 14.87 -33.17
N GLY A 206 -6.75 15.09 -32.80
CA GLY A 206 -7.31 16.42 -32.60
C GLY A 206 -6.72 17.00 -31.32
N GLU A 207 -6.07 18.14 -31.46
CA GLU A 207 -5.93 19.13 -30.40
C GLU A 207 -6.91 20.24 -30.78
N ASP A 208 -7.93 20.37 -29.94
CA ASP A 208 -8.82 21.52 -29.85
C ASP A 208 -7.98 22.76 -29.52
N ASP A 209 -7.83 23.64 -30.50
CA ASP A 209 -7.44 25.03 -30.32
C ASP A 209 -8.38 25.82 -31.25
N ASP A 210 -9.54 26.21 -30.72
CA ASP A 210 -10.38 27.26 -31.31
C ASP A 210 -10.41 28.44 -30.36
N GLU A 211 -9.85 29.52 -30.89
CA GLU A 211 -9.75 30.87 -30.35
C GLU A 211 -11.14 31.53 -30.23
N ASP A 212 -11.23 32.41 -29.24
CA ASP A 212 -12.19 33.48 -28.98
C ASP A 212 -13.19 33.87 -30.11
N GLU A 213 -14.50 33.78 -29.80
CA GLU A 213 -15.54 34.63 -30.39
C GLU A 213 -16.17 35.48 -29.26
N ASP A 214 -15.73 36.74 -29.18
CA ASP A 214 -16.54 37.84 -28.67
C ASP A 214 -17.67 38.11 -29.68
N ASP A 215 -18.93 37.94 -29.29
CA ASP A 215 -20.04 38.80 -29.74
C ASP A 215 -21.28 38.65 -28.82
N GLU A 216 -21.63 39.82 -28.25
CA GLU A 216 -22.90 40.27 -27.62
C GLU A 216 -23.27 39.90 -26.17
#